data_AF-A0A087FWA2-F1
#
_entry.id   AF-A0A087FWA2-F1
#
_cell.length_a   1.000
_cell.length_b   1.000
_cell.length_c   1.000
_cell.angle_alpha   90.00
_cell.angle_beta   90.00
_cell.angle_gamma   90.00
#
_symmetry.space_group_name_H-M   'P 1'
#
loop_
_entity.id
_entity.type
_entity.pdbx_description
1 polymer ?
#
loop_
_entity_poly.entity_id
_entity_poly.type
_entity_poly.pdbx_seq_one_letter_code
_entity_poly.pdbx_strand_id
1 'polypeptide(L)'
;MFSLPTEILEDRGSKDAHRKQSATRLKRELKAMRQIAKRCLLAESNTSNMPDSNLDEIDVHRRAKLNIAAPTIPMELRVEKALEGIYACCFRRGVIEEEDEELLQVMLTAVFPSVEKSEIERIIKEKATRVAEGGEEENLMSEKRLPKEAIQMQMKDLEFLQQQNIES
;
A
#
# COMPACT_ATOMS: atom_id res chain seq x y z
N MET A 1 79.66 -12.63 16.23
CA MET A 1 79.17 -11.70 17.27
C MET A 1 77.83 -11.16 16.80
N PHE A 2 76.77 -11.45 17.55
CA PHE A 2 75.39 -11.15 17.19
C PHE A 2 75.10 -9.65 17.31
N SER A 3 74.47 -9.08 16.28
CA SER A 3 73.90 -7.74 16.31
C SER A 3 72.42 -7.84 16.69
N LEU A 4 71.98 -7.07 17.68
CA LEU A 4 70.58 -6.94 18.11
C LEU A 4 69.78 -6.08 17.11
N PRO A 5 68.49 -6.36 16.87
CA PRO A 5 67.56 -5.35 16.39
C PRO A 5 66.68 -4.84 17.54
N THR A 6 66.90 -3.58 17.90
CA THR A 6 65.97 -2.72 18.64
C THR A 6 64.90 -2.21 17.68
N GLU A 7 63.72 -2.82 17.62
CA GLU A 7 62.50 -2.16 17.11
C GLU A 7 61.25 -2.70 17.80
N ILE A 8 60.88 -2.08 18.93
CA ILE A 8 59.51 -2.13 19.46
C ILE A 8 59.17 -0.71 19.89
N LEU A 9 58.76 0.16 18.96
CA LEU A 9 58.10 1.40 19.40
C LEU A 9 57.22 2.12 18.36
N GLU A 10 56.51 1.45 17.44
CA GLU A 10 55.67 2.21 16.47
C GLU A 10 54.22 1.75 16.24
N ASP A 11 53.68 0.75 16.96
CA ASP A 11 52.29 0.26 16.68
C ASP A 11 51.18 0.76 17.64
N ARG A 12 51.45 1.70 18.56
CA ARG A 12 50.41 2.23 19.48
C ARG A 12 49.68 3.46 18.98
N GLY A 13 50.27 4.25 18.08
CA GLY A 13 49.69 5.53 17.62
C GLY A 13 48.51 5.40 16.64
N SER A 14 48.55 4.39 15.77
CA SER A 14 47.58 4.23 14.67
C SER A 14 46.20 3.74 15.16
N LYS A 15 46.18 2.84 16.15
CA LYS A 15 44.94 2.29 16.73
C LYS A 15 44.13 3.34 17.49
N ASP A 16 44.80 4.27 18.18
CA ASP A 16 44.14 5.35 18.91
C ASP A 16 43.53 6.42 18.00
N ALA A 17 44.16 6.72 16.86
CA ALA A 17 43.61 7.65 15.87
C ALA A 17 42.32 7.10 15.23
N HIS A 18 42.32 5.82 14.85
CA HIS A 18 41.16 5.14 14.26
C HIS A 18 40.00 5.00 15.25
N ARG A 19 40.30 4.78 16.54
CA ARG A 19 39.29 4.73 17.62
C ARG A 19 38.71 6.11 17.94
N LYS A 20 39.50 7.18 17.86
CA LYS A 20 39.03 8.56 18.03
C LYS A 20 38.18 9.02 16.85
N GLN A 21 38.55 8.63 15.62
CA GLN A 21 37.80 8.96 14.41
C GLN A 21 36.43 8.25 14.38
N SER A 22 36.37 6.98 14.78
CA SER A 22 35.11 6.25 14.94
C SER A 22 34.24 6.82 16.05
N ALA A 23 34.80 7.18 17.20
CA ALA A 23 34.05 7.80 18.29
C ALA A 23 33.43 9.17 17.92
N THR A 24 34.13 9.99 17.12
CA THR A 24 33.58 11.27 16.66
C THR A 24 32.49 11.09 15.59
N ARG A 25 32.61 10.07 14.73
CA ARG A 25 31.56 9.70 13.76
C ARG A 25 30.29 9.22 14.46
N LEU A 26 30.42 8.31 15.44
CA LEU A 26 29.29 7.82 16.23
C LEU A 26 28.60 8.93 17.03
N LYS A 27 29.36 9.90 17.57
CA LYS A 27 28.78 11.07 18.26
C LYS A 27 27.96 11.96 17.31
N ARG A 28 28.38 12.12 16.05
CA ARG A 28 27.63 12.87 15.03
C ARG A 28 26.35 12.14 14.65
N GLU A 29 26.43 10.83 14.43
CA GLU A 29 25.26 10.00 14.10
C GLU A 29 24.25 9.98 15.26
N LEU A 30 24.69 9.81 16.50
CA LEU A 30 23.81 9.84 17.67
C LEU A 30 23.10 11.19 17.83
N LYS A 31 23.78 12.31 17.52
CA LYS A 31 23.19 13.65 17.54
C LYS A 31 22.15 13.82 16.43
N ALA A 32 22.40 13.28 15.24
CA ALA A 32 21.45 13.28 14.13
C ALA A 32 20.20 12.45 14.45
N MET A 33 20.38 11.24 14.98
CA MET A 33 19.28 10.36 15.39
C MET A 33 18.40 11.01 16.45
N ARG A 34 19.00 11.69 17.45
CA ARG A 34 18.23 12.44 18.46
C ARG A 34 17.43 13.60 17.87
N GLN A 35 17.95 14.29 16.86
CA GLN A 35 17.19 15.35 16.18
C GLN A 35 16.02 14.79 15.37
N ILE A 36 16.22 13.66 14.68
CA ILE A 36 15.16 12.99 13.93
C ILE A 36 14.07 12.52 14.89
N ALA A 37 14.43 11.84 15.98
CA ALA A 37 13.47 11.40 17.00
C ALA A 37 12.69 12.56 17.62
N LYS A 38 13.35 13.69 17.92
CA LYS A 38 12.69 14.90 18.42
C LYS A 38 11.71 15.50 17.41
N ARG A 39 12.05 15.46 16.11
CA ARG A 39 11.14 15.90 15.04
C ARG A 39 9.95 14.96 14.86
N CYS A 40 10.14 13.65 14.97
CA CYS A 40 9.04 12.68 14.92
C CYS A 40 8.07 12.86 16.09
N LEU A 41 8.58 12.99 17.32
CA LEU A 41 7.73 13.23 18.49
C LEU A 41 6.94 14.55 18.42
N LEU A 42 7.55 15.61 17.85
CA LEU A 42 6.85 16.88 17.63
C LEU A 42 5.84 16.82 16.48
N ALA A 43 6.04 15.94 15.49
CA ALA A 43 5.06 15.68 14.46
C ALA A 43 3.85 14.93 15.04
N GLU A 44 4.07 14.00 15.98
CA GLU A 44 3.01 13.28 16.69
C GLU A 44 2.19 14.20 17.61
N SER A 45 2.79 15.22 18.25
CA SER A 45 2.04 16.16 19.10
C SER A 45 1.23 17.22 18.32
N ASN A 46 1.44 17.33 17.00
CA ASN A 46 0.74 18.31 16.15
C ASN A 46 -0.42 17.71 15.33
N THR A 47 -0.77 16.44 15.53
CA THR A 47 -1.92 15.80 14.86
C THR A 47 -3.27 16.04 15.56
N SER A 48 -3.33 16.86 16.62
CA SER A 48 -4.60 17.17 17.32
C SER A 48 -5.54 18.15 16.60
N ASN A 49 -5.25 18.50 15.35
CA ASN A 49 -6.16 19.24 14.48
C ASN A 49 -6.15 18.63 13.07
N MET A 50 -6.47 17.35 12.95
CA MET A 50 -7.20 16.93 11.77
C MET A 50 -8.69 17.08 12.11
N PRO A 51 -9.46 17.96 11.44
CA PRO A 51 -10.90 17.77 11.46
C PRO A 51 -11.16 16.38 10.92
N ASP A 52 -12.04 15.63 11.59
CA ASP A 52 -12.56 14.35 11.13
C ASP A 52 -12.73 14.42 9.62
N SER A 53 -11.87 13.73 8.88
CA SER A 53 -11.97 13.67 7.43
C SER A 53 -13.22 12.87 7.12
N ASN A 54 -14.34 13.60 7.07
CA ASN A 54 -15.56 13.20 6.40
C ASN A 54 -15.16 12.80 4.99
N LEU A 55 -15.05 11.49 4.76
CA LEU A 55 -14.89 10.88 3.45
C LEU A 55 -15.97 11.33 2.45
N ASP A 56 -17.06 11.95 2.94
CA ASP A 56 -18.08 12.60 2.14
C ASP A 56 -17.62 13.84 1.36
N GLU A 57 -16.64 14.62 1.82
CA GLU A 57 -16.29 15.90 1.15
C GLU A 57 -15.63 15.73 -0.22
N ILE A 58 -14.82 14.67 -0.39
CA ILE A 58 -14.10 14.42 -1.66
C ILE A 58 -15.10 14.03 -2.77
N ASP A 59 -16.10 13.22 -2.44
CA ASP A 59 -17.13 12.82 -3.40
C ASP A 59 -18.20 13.90 -3.60
N VAL A 60 -18.55 14.69 -2.57
CA VAL A 60 -19.49 15.81 -2.70
C VAL A 60 -18.93 16.87 -3.65
N HIS A 61 -17.65 17.25 -3.54
CA HIS A 61 -17.08 18.29 -4.40
C HIS A 61 -16.96 17.87 -5.88
N ARG A 62 -16.68 16.58 -6.16
CA ARG A 62 -16.70 16.04 -7.54
C ARG A 62 -18.12 15.97 -8.11
N ARG A 63 -19.10 15.52 -7.32
CA ARG A 63 -20.52 15.44 -7.73
C ARG A 63 -21.15 16.81 -7.93
N ALA A 64 -20.85 17.77 -7.06
CA ALA A 64 -21.34 19.15 -7.15
C ALA A 64 -20.87 19.86 -8.43
N LYS A 65 -19.64 19.61 -8.88
CA LYS A 65 -19.13 20.12 -10.16
C LYS A 65 -19.86 19.56 -11.39
N LEU A 66 -20.47 18.38 -11.25
CA LEU A 66 -21.13 17.66 -12.34
C LEU A 66 -22.66 17.70 -12.25
N ASN A 67 -23.25 18.30 -11.21
CA ASN A 67 -24.69 18.31 -10.92
C ASN A 67 -25.34 16.91 -10.93
N ILE A 68 -24.58 15.87 -10.61
CA ILE A 68 -25.09 14.49 -10.57
C ILE A 68 -25.51 14.19 -9.13
N ALA A 69 -26.79 13.89 -8.94
CA ALA A 69 -27.30 13.42 -7.66
C ALA A 69 -26.56 12.14 -7.23
N ALA A 70 -26.23 12.04 -5.95
CA ALA A 70 -25.66 10.83 -5.41
C ALA A 70 -26.61 9.64 -5.68
N PRO A 71 -26.15 8.55 -6.32
CA PRO A 71 -27.00 7.39 -6.50
C PRO A 71 -27.35 6.83 -5.11
N THR A 72 -28.64 6.68 -4.84
CA THR A 72 -29.17 6.10 -3.60
C THR A 72 -28.99 4.59 -3.66
N ILE A 73 -27.74 4.13 -3.59
CA ILE A 73 -27.40 2.72 -3.48
C ILE A 73 -27.57 2.33 -2.00
N PRO A 74 -28.42 1.33 -1.68
CA PRO A 74 -28.54 0.73 -0.35
C PRO A 74 -27.18 0.37 0.23
N MET A 75 -27.02 0.49 1.54
CA MET A 75 -25.71 0.32 2.17
C MET A 75 -25.21 -1.13 2.07
N GLU A 76 -26.13 -2.09 2.09
CA GLU A 76 -25.90 -3.53 1.95
C GLU A 76 -25.22 -3.86 0.62
N LEU A 77 -25.68 -3.22 -0.47
CA LEU A 77 -25.07 -3.39 -1.79
C LEU A 77 -23.65 -2.81 -1.83
N ARG A 78 -23.35 -1.78 -1.02
CA ARG A 78 -21.99 -1.23 -0.91
C ARG A 78 -21.07 -2.19 -0.16
N VAL A 79 -21.57 -2.88 0.86
CA VAL A 79 -20.85 -3.96 1.55
C VAL A 79 -20.51 -5.07 0.57
N GLU A 80 -21.49 -5.54 -0.21
CA GLU A 80 -21.28 -6.60 -1.21
C GLU A 80 -20.23 -6.20 -2.25
N LYS A 81 -20.27 -4.97 -2.76
CA LYS A 81 -19.26 -4.46 -3.71
C LYS A 81 -17.88 -4.26 -3.09
N ALA A 82 -17.81 -3.82 -1.83
CA ALA A 82 -16.54 -3.77 -1.11
C ALA A 82 -15.94 -5.17 -0.96
N LEU A 83 -16.76 -6.16 -0.61
CA LEU A 83 -16.35 -7.55 -0.47
C LEU A 83 -15.86 -8.14 -1.80
N GLU A 84 -16.53 -7.86 -2.93
CA GLU A 84 -16.05 -8.24 -4.27
C GLU A 84 -14.64 -7.68 -4.56
N GLY A 85 -14.42 -6.40 -4.23
CA GLY A 85 -13.13 -5.75 -4.43
C GLY A 85 -12.02 -6.35 -3.56
N ILE A 86 -12.31 -6.62 -2.29
CA ILE A 86 -11.39 -7.31 -1.37
C ILE A 86 -11.08 -8.70 -1.89
N TYR A 87 -12.10 -9.46 -2.30
CA TYR A 87 -11.95 -10.79 -2.86
C TYR A 87 -11.02 -10.80 -4.09
N ALA A 88 -11.28 -9.92 -5.07
CA ALA A 88 -10.47 -9.82 -6.28
C ALA A 88 -9.01 -9.45 -5.99
N CYS A 89 -8.77 -8.58 -4.99
CA CYS A 89 -7.44 -8.09 -4.66
C CYS A 89 -6.62 -9.09 -3.82
N CYS A 90 -7.25 -9.68 -2.80
CA CYS A 90 -6.55 -10.44 -1.76
C CYS A 90 -6.57 -11.94 -2.02
N PHE A 91 -7.65 -12.48 -2.60
CA PHE A 91 -7.86 -13.93 -2.67
C PHE A 91 -7.43 -14.53 -4.00
N ARG A 92 -7.24 -13.73 -5.06
CA ARG A 92 -6.80 -14.19 -6.40
C ARG A 92 -7.54 -15.46 -6.89
N ARG A 93 -8.86 -15.52 -6.65
CA ARG A 93 -9.74 -16.68 -6.95
C ARG A 93 -9.58 -17.90 -6.03
N GLY A 94 -8.94 -17.73 -4.87
CA GLY A 94 -8.89 -18.73 -3.80
C GLY A 94 -10.19 -18.78 -3.01
N VAL A 95 -10.33 -19.80 -2.17
CA VAL A 95 -11.45 -19.92 -1.22
C VAL A 95 -11.32 -18.90 -0.09
N ILE A 96 -12.44 -18.57 0.55
CA ILE A 96 -12.47 -17.78 1.78
C ILE A 96 -12.45 -18.79 2.94
N GLU A 97 -11.43 -18.74 3.80
CA GLU A 97 -11.32 -19.60 4.98
C GLU A 97 -12.07 -19.00 6.19
N GLU A 98 -12.26 -19.78 7.25
CA GLU A 98 -13.03 -19.35 8.44
C GLU A 98 -12.39 -18.12 9.12
N GLU A 99 -11.06 -18.09 9.21
CA GLU A 99 -10.31 -16.96 9.76
C GLU A 99 -10.48 -15.69 8.92
N ASP A 100 -10.61 -15.84 7.60
CA ASP A 100 -10.88 -14.73 6.70
C ASP A 100 -12.29 -14.18 6.91
N GLU A 101 -13.29 -15.05 7.13
CA GLU A 101 -14.66 -14.63 7.43
C GLU A 101 -14.72 -13.77 8.70
N GLU A 102 -14.04 -14.18 9.77
CA GLU A 102 -13.96 -13.43 11.03
C GLU A 102 -13.32 -12.05 10.82
N LEU A 103 -12.21 -11.99 10.10
CA LEU A 103 -11.51 -10.74 9.81
C LEU A 103 -12.38 -9.81 8.94
N LEU A 104 -13.01 -10.35 7.90
CA LEU A 104 -13.91 -9.62 7.03
C LEU A 104 -15.11 -9.07 7.82
N GLN A 105 -15.65 -9.84 8.76
CA GLN A 105 -16.75 -9.39 9.61
C GLN A 105 -16.34 -8.19 10.46
N VAL A 106 -15.16 -8.21 11.08
CA VAL A 106 -14.64 -7.08 11.87
C VAL A 106 -14.42 -5.85 10.99
N MET A 107 -13.74 -6.02 9.86
CA MET A 107 -13.42 -4.91 8.95
C MET A 107 -14.67 -4.26 8.38
N LEU A 108 -15.60 -5.06 7.83
CA LEU A 108 -16.80 -4.53 7.19
C LEU A 108 -17.76 -3.91 8.21
N THR A 109 -17.86 -4.47 9.42
CA THR A 109 -18.65 -3.84 10.49
C THR A 109 -18.08 -2.48 10.91
N ALA A 110 -16.75 -2.35 10.94
CA ALA A 110 -16.09 -1.09 11.29
C ALA A 110 -16.27 -0.03 10.19
N VAL A 111 -16.22 -0.43 8.91
CA VAL A 111 -16.36 0.48 7.76
C VAL A 111 -17.82 0.82 7.46
N PHE A 112 -18.76 -0.09 7.75
CA PHE A 112 -20.19 0.07 7.50
C PHE A 112 -21.01 -0.04 8.79
N PRO A 113 -20.86 0.89 9.74
CA PRO A 113 -21.51 0.80 11.05
C PRO A 113 -23.05 0.91 11.00
N SER A 114 -23.61 1.36 9.88
CA SER A 114 -25.06 1.45 9.68
C SER A 114 -25.71 0.16 9.18
N VAL A 115 -24.92 -0.86 8.82
CA VAL A 115 -25.42 -2.17 8.39
C VAL A 115 -25.37 -3.12 9.58
N GLU A 116 -26.40 -3.95 9.75
CA GLU A 116 -26.45 -4.91 10.83
C GLU A 116 -25.35 -5.97 10.69
N LYS A 117 -24.72 -6.35 11.80
CA LYS A 117 -23.64 -7.37 11.81
C LYS A 117 -24.09 -8.71 11.23
N SER A 118 -25.34 -9.10 11.49
CA SER A 118 -25.94 -10.34 10.97
C SER A 118 -26.09 -10.31 9.45
N GLU A 119 -26.40 -9.15 8.89
CA GLU A 119 -26.49 -8.95 7.44
C GLU A 119 -25.12 -9.00 6.78
N ILE A 120 -24.10 -8.38 7.40
CA ILE A 120 -22.70 -8.48 6.94
C ILE A 120 -22.23 -9.94 6.97
N GLU A 121 -22.51 -10.67 8.06
CA GLU A 121 -22.17 -12.09 8.19
C GLU A 121 -22.85 -12.94 7.10
N ARG A 122 -24.14 -12.68 6.81
CA ARG A 122 -24.88 -13.34 5.73
C ARG A 122 -24.20 -13.13 4.38
N ILE A 123 -23.82 -11.88 4.06
CA ILE A 123 -23.15 -11.52 2.80
C ILE A 123 -21.80 -12.24 2.67
N ILE A 124 -21.01 -12.30 3.74
CA ILE A 124 -19.71 -12.99 3.74
C ILE A 124 -19.89 -14.49 3.50
N LYS A 125 -20.79 -15.15 4.24
CA LYS A 125 -21.04 -16.59 4.10
C LYS A 125 -21.58 -16.96 2.73
N GLU A 126 -22.50 -16.15 2.20
CA GLU A 126 -23.04 -16.33 0.85
C GLU A 126 -21.90 -16.24 -0.19
N LYS A 127 -20.99 -15.28 -0.03
CA LYS A 127 -19.79 -15.15 -0.89
C LYS A 127 -18.87 -16.36 -0.77
N ALA A 128 -18.52 -16.78 0.45
CA ALA A 128 -17.65 -17.94 0.69
C ALA A 128 -18.22 -19.21 0.04
N THR A 129 -19.54 -19.42 0.16
CA THR A 129 -20.24 -20.54 -0.47
C THR A 129 -20.17 -20.46 -1.99
N ARG A 130 -20.49 -19.31 -2.60
CA ARG A 130 -20.43 -19.10 -4.06
C ARG A 130 -19.03 -19.33 -4.63
N VAL A 131 -18.01 -18.92 -3.89
CA VAL A 131 -16.60 -19.13 -4.25
C VAL A 131 -16.21 -20.60 -4.15
N ALA A 132 -16.58 -21.28 -3.07
CA ALA A 132 -16.29 -22.70 -2.86
C ALA A 132 -16.92 -23.60 -3.93
N GLU A 133 -18.09 -23.21 -4.46
CA GLU A 133 -18.78 -23.90 -5.55
C GLU A 133 -18.17 -23.61 -6.94
N GLY A 134 -17.18 -22.71 -7.04
CA GLY A 134 -16.52 -22.34 -8.29
C GLY A 134 -17.32 -21.38 -9.19
N GLY A 135 -18.37 -20.75 -8.65
CA GLY A 135 -19.30 -19.91 -9.42
C GLY A 135 -18.79 -18.51 -9.79
N GLU A 136 -17.60 -18.10 -9.32
CA GLU A 136 -17.13 -16.70 -9.43
C GLU A 136 -16.05 -16.44 -10.49
N GLU A 137 -15.67 -17.46 -11.26
CA GLU A 137 -14.60 -17.38 -12.25
C GLU A 137 -14.88 -16.40 -13.41
N GLU A 138 -16.14 -16.08 -13.71
CA GLU A 138 -16.49 -15.44 -14.98
C GLU A 138 -16.48 -13.90 -14.97
N ASN A 139 -16.64 -13.22 -13.81
CA ASN A 139 -16.98 -11.78 -13.83
C ASN A 139 -15.86 -10.82 -13.39
N LEU A 140 -14.83 -11.29 -12.68
CA LEU A 140 -13.85 -10.38 -12.05
C LEU A 140 -12.66 -10.00 -12.95
N MET A 141 -12.41 -10.73 -14.04
CA MET A 141 -11.27 -10.51 -14.94
C MET A 141 -11.62 -10.66 -16.42
N SER A 142 -12.82 -10.23 -16.83
CA SER A 142 -12.95 -9.69 -18.18
C SER A 142 -12.39 -8.27 -18.18
N GLU A 143 -11.11 -8.13 -17.77
CA GLU A 143 -10.29 -7.03 -18.27
C GLU A 143 -10.54 -7.04 -19.76
N LYS A 144 -11.12 -5.95 -20.24
CA LYS A 144 -11.52 -5.73 -21.61
C LYS A 144 -10.27 -5.93 -22.47
N ARG A 145 -9.96 -7.18 -22.85
CA ARG A 145 -8.80 -7.49 -23.68
C ARG A 145 -9.02 -6.66 -24.92
N LEU A 146 -8.12 -5.71 -25.15
CA LEU A 146 -8.25 -4.81 -26.28
C LEU A 146 -8.48 -5.68 -27.52
N PRO A 147 -9.49 -5.34 -28.35
CA PRO A 147 -9.74 -6.11 -29.56
C PRO A 147 -8.44 -6.15 -30.37
N LYS A 148 -8.19 -7.27 -31.07
CA LYS A 148 -6.92 -7.51 -31.78
C LYS A 148 -6.51 -6.33 -32.68
N GLU A 149 -7.50 -5.63 -33.22
CA GLU A 149 -7.34 -4.41 -34.01
C GLU A 149 -6.72 -3.23 -33.23
N ALA A 150 -7.18 -2.99 -31.99
CA ALA A 150 -6.62 -1.95 -31.13
C ALA A 150 -5.18 -2.26 -30.70
N ILE A 151 -4.85 -3.54 -30.49
CA ILE A 151 -3.48 -3.97 -30.21
C ILE A 151 -2.58 -3.72 -31.42
N GLN A 152 -3.03 -4.06 -32.63
CA GLN A 152 -2.26 -3.83 -33.85
C GLN A 152 -2.04 -2.34 -34.14
N MET A 153 -3.04 -1.50 -33.88
CA MET A 153 -2.91 -0.05 -34.05
C MET A 153 -1.86 0.54 -33.10
N GLN A 154 -1.84 0.09 -31.83
CA GLN A 154 -0.80 0.50 -30.87
C GLN A 154 0.62 0.07 -31.29
N MET A 155 0.79 -1.12 -31.88
CA MET A 155 2.10 -1.54 -32.37
C MET A 155 2.59 -0.66 -33.52
N LYS A 156 1.69 -0.26 -34.43
CA LYS A 156 2.04 0.67 -35.52
C LYS A 156 2.43 2.05 -35.01
N ASP A 157 1.70 2.58 -34.02
CA ASP A 157 2.01 3.88 -33.43
C ASP A 157 3.38 3.85 -32.73
N LEU A 158 3.73 2.74 -32.07
CA LEU A 158 5.06 2.55 -31.48
C LEU A 158 6.17 2.49 -32.52
N GLU A 159 5.95 1.79 -33.64
CA GLU A 159 6.91 1.73 -34.76
C GLU A 159 7.16 3.12 -35.36
N PHE A 160 6.10 3.91 -35.52
CA PHE A 160 6.18 5.29 -36.01
C PHE A 160 7.00 6.19 -35.08
N LEU A 161 6.77 6.11 -33.76
CA LEU A 161 7.54 6.86 -32.77
C LEU A 161 9.02 6.47 -32.74
N GLN A 162 9.34 5.19 -32.93
CA GLN A 162 10.73 4.73 -33.03
C GLN A 162 11.43 5.28 -34.26
N GLN A 163 10.75 5.31 -35.41
CA GLN A 163 11.30 5.87 -36.65
C GLN A 163 11.59 7.37 -36.52
N GLN A 164 10.70 8.13 -35.89
CA GLN A 164 10.92 9.56 -35.61
C GLN A 164 12.10 9.83 -34.68
N ASN A 165 12.39 8.93 -33.73
CA ASN A 165 13.53 9.06 -32.82
C ASN A 165 14.87 8.73 -33.52
N ILE A 166 14.84 7.93 -34.58
CA ILE A 166 16.01 7.55 -35.38
C ILE A 166 16.35 8.62 -36.44
N GLU A 167 15.38 9.45 -36.84
CA GLU A 167 15.53 10.51 -37.85
C GLU A 167 15.86 11.91 -37.28
N SER A 168 16.18 12.02 -35.98
CA SER A 168 16.69 13.26 -35.35
C SER A 168 18.18 13.16 -34.99
#